data_AF-A0A2M9ITF3-F1
#
_entry.id   AF-A0A2M9ITF3-F1
#
_cell.length_a   1.000
_cell.length_b   1.000
_cell.length_c   1.000
_cell.angle_alpha   90.00
_cell.angle_beta   90.00
_cell.angle_gamma   90.00
#
_symmetry.space_group_name_H-M   'P 1'
#
loop_
_entity.id
_entity.type
_entity.pdbx_description
1 polymer ?
#
loop_
_entity_poly.entity_id
_entity_poly.type
_entity_poly.pdbx_seq_one_letter_code
_entity_poly.pdbx_strand_id
1 'polypeptide(L)'
;MTSPTARGATRSSTLVSVRGAWALFGAFLLFWLVLEMVNHGGGTILLGIVGVFAPDLTLFIGPPGEHEPGQLTRRRVPSYNLVHRPIAPVLWLVVCVVLPDPPGTALFTLGLAWLLHISLDRALGYGLRTADGWQR
;
A
#
# COMPACT_ATOMS: atom_id res chain seq x y z
N MET A 1 -24.83 -2.31 -35.18
CA MET A 1 -24.97 -2.36 -33.70
C MET A 1 -23.79 -3.16 -33.17
N THR A 2 -22.75 -2.49 -32.66
CA THR A 2 -21.58 -3.14 -32.04
C THR A 2 -21.81 -3.24 -30.53
N SER A 3 -21.88 -4.46 -30.01
CA SER A 3 -22.04 -4.71 -28.57
C SER A 3 -20.90 -4.07 -27.76
N PRO A 4 -21.18 -3.43 -26.61
CA PRO A 4 -20.12 -2.99 -25.71
C PRO A 4 -19.52 -4.23 -25.05
N THR A 5 -18.26 -4.54 -25.35
CA THR A 5 -17.48 -5.55 -24.62
C THR A 5 -17.38 -5.13 -23.16
N ALA A 6 -18.04 -5.85 -22.27
CA ALA A 6 -17.91 -5.72 -20.83
C ALA A 6 -16.44 -5.96 -20.44
N ARG A 7 -15.69 -4.89 -20.14
CA ARG A 7 -14.34 -4.98 -19.55
C ARG A 7 -14.50 -5.34 -18.07
N GLY A 8 -14.69 -6.62 -17.79
CA GLY A 8 -14.67 -7.14 -16.43
C GLY A 8 -13.29 -7.01 -15.78
N ALA A 9 -13.27 -6.99 -14.45
CA ALA A 9 -12.05 -6.98 -13.63
C ALA A 9 -11.08 -8.10 -14.05
N THR A 10 -9.98 -7.75 -14.70
CA THR A 10 -8.90 -8.70 -14.98
C THR A 10 -8.18 -8.98 -13.67
N ARG A 11 -8.36 -10.17 -13.10
CA ARG A 11 -7.42 -10.66 -12.07
C ARG A 11 -6.03 -10.66 -12.71
N SER A 12 -5.11 -9.87 -12.17
CA SER A 12 -3.71 -9.88 -12.58
C SER A 12 -3.20 -11.32 -12.54
N SER A 13 -2.74 -11.85 -13.68
CA SER A 13 -2.14 -13.18 -13.77
C SER A 13 -0.71 -13.17 -13.20
N THR A 14 -0.52 -12.52 -12.05
CA THR A 14 0.77 -12.51 -11.38
C THR A 14 1.08 -13.94 -10.97
N LEU A 15 2.19 -14.48 -11.49
CA LEU A 15 2.67 -15.82 -11.17
C LEU A 15 2.65 -16.04 -9.65
N VAL A 16 2.22 -17.22 -9.22
CA VAL A 16 2.20 -17.63 -7.80
C VAL A 16 3.56 -17.35 -7.13
N SER A 17 4.66 -17.53 -7.86
CA SER A 17 6.02 -17.22 -7.40
C SER A 17 6.21 -15.76 -7.01
N VAL A 18 5.64 -14.80 -7.75
CA VAL A 18 5.74 -13.37 -7.44
C VAL A 18 4.91 -13.04 -6.20
N ARG A 19 3.72 -13.64 -6.06
CA ARG A 19 2.91 -13.49 -4.85
C ARG A 19 3.63 -14.07 -3.62
N GLY A 20 4.30 -15.21 -3.79
CA GLY A 20 5.15 -15.82 -2.77
C GLY A 20 6.32 -14.92 -2.37
N ALA A 21 6.98 -14.28 -3.34
CA ALA A 21 8.06 -13.33 -3.07
C ALA A 21 7.57 -12.12 -2.24
N TRP A 22 6.40 -11.56 -2.59
CA TRP A 22 5.77 -10.50 -1.78
C TRP A 22 5.34 -10.98 -0.40
N ALA A 23 4.89 -12.23 -0.25
CA ALA A 23 4.55 -12.79 1.06
C ALA A 23 5.79 -12.93 1.95
N LEU A 24 6.90 -13.47 1.41
CA LEU A 24 8.17 -13.59 2.12
C LEU A 24 8.73 -12.22 2.51
N PHE A 25 8.71 -11.26 1.58
CA PHE A 25 9.13 -9.90 1.86
C PHE A 25 8.25 -9.23 2.92
N GLY A 26 6.93 -9.43 2.86
CA GLY A 26 5.99 -8.96 3.88
C GLY A 26 6.27 -9.55 5.26
N ALA A 27 6.58 -10.84 5.34
CA ALA A 27 6.95 -11.48 6.61
C ALA A 27 8.23 -10.86 7.20
N PHE A 28 9.23 -10.59 6.37
CA PHE A 28 10.45 -9.89 6.79
C PHE A 28 10.15 -8.47 7.30
N LEU A 29 9.36 -7.69 6.56
CA LEU A 29 8.96 -6.34 6.96
C LEU A 29 8.16 -6.33 8.25
N LEU A 30 7.25 -7.30 8.44
CA LEU A 30 6.47 -7.43 9.67
C LEU A 30 7.36 -7.73 10.86
N PHE A 31 8.29 -8.67 10.71
CA PHE A 31 9.25 -8.99 11.76
C PHE A 31 10.06 -7.76 12.17
N TRP A 32 10.60 -7.02 11.19
CA TRP A 32 11.33 -5.79 11.47
C TRP A 32 10.45 -4.72 12.12
N LEU A 33 9.21 -4.53 11.63
CA LEU A 33 8.27 -3.57 12.19
C LEU A 33 7.99 -3.83 13.68
N VAL A 34 7.80 -5.09 14.05
CA VAL A 34 7.60 -5.47 15.45
C VAL A 34 8.84 -5.16 16.29
N LEU A 35 10.05 -5.43 15.78
CA LEU A 35 11.28 -5.08 16.49
C LEU A 35 11.41 -3.56 16.72
N GLU A 36 11.14 -2.73 15.71
CA GLU A 36 11.16 -1.26 15.83
C GLU A 36 10.16 -0.78 16.90
N MET A 37 8.94 -1.32 16.89
CA MET A 37 7.91 -0.97 17.85
C MET A 37 8.27 -1.38 19.28
N VAL A 38 8.81 -2.58 19.47
CA VAL A 38 9.15 -3.11 20.80
C VAL A 38 10.39 -2.43 21.39
N ASN A 39 11.42 -2.19 20.57
CA ASN A 39 12.68 -1.62 21.05
C ASN A 39 12.61 -0.12 21.34
N HIS A 40 11.79 0.63 20.58
CA HIS A 40 11.76 2.09 20.68
C HIS A 40 10.47 2.62 21.31
N GLY A 41 9.36 1.87 21.23
CA GLY A 41 8.07 2.24 21.81
C GLY A 41 7.55 3.62 21.36
N GLY A 42 6.61 4.16 22.14
CA GLY A 42 6.13 5.54 21.97
C GLY A 42 5.70 5.90 20.54
N GLY A 43 6.44 6.81 19.92
CA GLY A 43 6.15 7.30 18.56
C GLY A 43 6.23 6.24 17.46
N THR A 44 7.05 5.20 17.61
CA THR A 44 7.16 4.13 16.61
C THR A 44 5.88 3.29 16.55
N ILE A 45 5.24 3.02 17.70
CA ILE A 45 3.97 2.31 17.77
C ILE A 45 2.88 3.12 17.06
N LEU A 46 2.74 4.40 17.41
CA LEU A 46 1.73 5.28 16.80
C LEU A 46 1.94 5.39 15.28
N LEU A 47 3.15 5.73 14.85
CA LEU A 47 3.43 5.94 13.43
C LEU A 47 3.44 4.65 12.61
N GLY A 48 3.79 3.52 13.20
CA GLY A 48 3.65 2.23 12.52
C GLY A 48 2.18 1.83 12.34
N ILE A 49 1.30 2.06 13.33
CA ILE A 49 -0.16 1.89 13.15
C ILE A 49 -0.65 2.80 12.01
N VAL A 50 -0.27 4.08 12.03
CA VAL A 50 -0.62 5.02 10.96
C VAL A 50 -0.10 4.50 9.61
N GLY A 51 1.13 4.03 9.52
CA GLY A 51 1.70 3.51 8.26
C GLY A 51 0.95 2.31 7.69
N VAL A 52 0.40 1.44 8.54
CA VAL A 52 -0.43 0.30 8.10
C VAL A 52 -1.77 0.76 7.51
N PHE A 53 -2.42 1.77 8.09
CA PHE A 53 -3.79 2.15 7.72
C PHE A 53 -3.89 3.37 6.78
N ALA A 54 -2.90 4.26 6.79
CA ALA A 54 -2.90 5.49 6.01
C ALA A 54 -3.09 5.26 4.49
N PRO A 55 -2.54 4.20 3.86
CA PRO A 55 -2.79 3.93 2.44
C PRO A 55 -4.27 3.81 2.09
N ASP A 56 -5.03 3.12 2.93
CA ASP A 56 -6.47 2.90 2.72
C ASP A 56 -7.32 4.12 3.04
N LEU A 57 -6.83 5.05 3.86
CA LEU A 57 -7.54 6.30 4.10
C LEU A 57 -7.78 7.08 2.80
N THR A 58 -6.92 6.88 1.79
CA THR A 58 -7.11 7.47 0.45
C THR A 58 -8.41 7.03 -0.24
N LEU A 59 -8.98 5.88 0.13
CA LEU A 59 -10.24 5.38 -0.38
C LEU A 59 -11.44 6.21 0.09
N PHE A 60 -11.30 6.93 1.21
CA PHE A 60 -12.35 7.77 1.80
C PHE A 60 -12.23 9.25 1.42
N ILE A 61 -11.16 9.64 0.73
CA ILE A 61 -10.96 11.03 0.31
C ILE A 61 -11.77 11.33 -0.95
N GLY A 62 -12.64 12.34 -0.87
CA GLY A 62 -13.45 12.86 -1.97
C GLY A 62 -14.91 12.35 -1.97
N PRO A 63 -15.82 13.06 -2.65
CA PRO A 63 -17.25 12.75 -2.64
C PRO A 63 -17.54 11.32 -3.12
N PRO A 64 -18.52 10.63 -2.53
CA PRO A 64 -19.00 9.36 -3.06
C PRO A 64 -19.52 9.59 -4.49
N GLY A 65 -19.18 8.68 -5.39
CA GLY A 65 -19.67 8.68 -6.77
C GLY A 65 -20.21 7.31 -7.11
N GLU A 66 -21.05 7.23 -8.13
CA GLU A 66 -21.53 5.95 -8.64
C GLU A 66 -20.35 5.12 -9.16
N HIS A 67 -20.23 3.89 -8.70
CA HIS A 67 -19.22 2.94 -9.14
C HIS A 67 -19.72 1.51 -8.94
N GLU A 68 -19.28 0.60 -9.81
CA GLU A 68 -19.61 -0.81 -9.68
C GLU A 68 -18.89 -1.45 -8.46
N PRO A 69 -19.43 -2.56 -7.90
CA PRO A 69 -18.72 -3.33 -6.88
C PRO A 69 -17.32 -3.73 -7.34
N GLY A 70 -16.30 -3.35 -6.56
CA GLY A 70 -14.89 -3.61 -6.87
C GLY A 70 -14.22 -2.60 -7.82
N GLN A 71 -14.98 -1.62 -8.33
CA GLN A 71 -14.46 -0.50 -9.12
C GLN A 71 -14.24 0.72 -8.21
N LEU A 72 -13.06 1.34 -8.31
CA LEU A 72 -12.77 2.60 -7.66
C LEU A 72 -13.28 3.78 -8.51
N THR A 73 -13.81 4.84 -7.90
CA THR A 73 -14.17 6.04 -8.67
C THR A 73 -12.94 6.58 -9.40
N ARG A 74 -13.11 6.96 -10.67
CA ARG A 74 -12.02 7.47 -11.53
C ARG A 74 -11.20 8.60 -10.88
N ARG A 75 -11.85 9.43 -10.06
CA ARG A 75 -11.22 10.53 -9.32
C ARG A 75 -10.28 10.07 -8.19
N ARG A 76 -10.53 8.90 -7.60
CA ARG A 76 -9.70 8.31 -6.51
C ARG A 76 -8.56 7.45 -7.03
N VAL A 77 -8.58 7.05 -8.30
CA VAL A 77 -7.53 6.22 -8.91
C VAL A 77 -6.12 6.83 -8.78
N PRO A 78 -5.89 8.13 -9.08
CA PRO A 78 -4.54 8.68 -9.01
C PRO A 78 -3.97 8.67 -7.60
N SER A 79 -4.76 9.06 -6.59
CA SER A 79 -4.35 9.06 -5.19
C SER A 79 -4.08 7.64 -4.67
N TYR A 80 -4.99 6.71 -4.96
CA TYR A 80 -4.81 5.30 -4.62
C TYR A 80 -3.52 4.76 -5.23
N ASN A 81 -3.32 4.94 -6.54
CA ASN A 81 -2.14 4.43 -7.23
C ASN A 81 -0.83 5.06 -6.77
N LEU A 82 -0.85 6.35 -6.39
CA LEU A 82 0.31 7.02 -5.83
C LEU A 82 0.74 6.37 -4.52
N VAL A 83 -0.21 6.14 -3.62
CA VAL A 83 0.08 5.64 -2.27
C VAL A 83 0.33 4.12 -2.26
N HIS A 84 -0.19 3.37 -3.24
CA HIS A 84 0.04 1.92 -3.36
C HIS A 84 1.25 1.56 -4.25
N ARG A 85 2.06 2.53 -4.68
CA ARG A 85 3.30 2.28 -5.41
C ARG A 85 4.45 2.03 -4.43
N PRO A 86 5.15 0.88 -4.47
CA PRO A 86 6.25 0.57 -3.54
C PRO A 86 7.38 1.60 -3.55
N ILE A 87 7.60 2.29 -4.67
CA ILE A 87 8.66 3.29 -4.79
C ILE A 87 8.50 4.45 -3.80
N ALA A 88 7.26 4.82 -3.43
CA ALA A 88 7.01 5.93 -2.52
C ALA A 88 7.51 5.63 -1.08
N PRO A 89 7.09 4.52 -0.42
CA PRO A 89 7.66 4.17 0.87
C PRO A 89 9.16 3.82 0.81
N VAL A 90 9.66 3.26 -0.30
CA VAL A 90 11.11 3.01 -0.44
C VAL A 90 11.91 4.32 -0.41
N LEU A 91 11.50 5.33 -1.18
CA LEU A 91 12.14 6.64 -1.16
C LEU A 91 12.00 7.31 0.23
N TRP A 92 10.85 7.16 0.87
CA TRP A 92 10.62 7.64 2.22
C TRP A 92 11.60 7.03 3.23
N LEU A 93 11.79 5.70 3.19
CA LEU A 93 12.74 4.99 4.04
C LEU A 93 14.17 5.49 3.83
N VAL A 94 14.59 5.71 2.58
CA VAL A 94 15.91 6.26 2.25
C VAL A 94 16.11 7.64 2.89
N VAL A 95 15.09 8.51 2.85
CA VAL A 95 15.16 9.83 3.50
C VAL A 95 15.23 9.70 5.03
N CYS A 96 14.50 8.76 5.63
CA CYS A 96 14.48 8.61 7.09
C CYS A 96 15.83 8.17 7.67
N VAL A 97 16.63 7.41 6.93
CA VAL A 97 17.96 6.92 7.40
C VAL A 97 18.94 8.06 7.68
N VAL A 98 18.77 9.23 7.08
CA VAL A 98 19.64 10.40 7.31
C VAL A 98 19.05 11.41 8.30
N LEU A 99 17.86 11.16 8.84
CA LEU A 99 17.25 12.03 9.85
C LEU A 99 17.81 11.73 11.24
N PRO A 100 18.02 12.76 12.08
CA PRO A 100 18.40 12.53 13.46
C PRO A 100 17.24 11.91 14.25
N ASP A 101 17.58 11.09 15.23
CA ASP A 101 16.65 10.65 16.26
C ASP A 101 16.36 11.78 17.27
N PRO A 102 15.18 11.77 17.93
CA PRO A 102 14.15 10.72 17.94
C PRO A 102 13.19 10.58 16.74
N PRO A 103 12.91 11.62 15.91
CA PRO A 103 11.86 11.49 14.89
C PRO A 103 12.24 10.55 13.75
N GLY A 104 13.54 10.38 13.46
CA GLY A 104 14.05 9.49 12.40
C GLY A 104 13.51 8.06 12.53
N THR A 105 13.71 7.42 13.68
CA THR A 105 13.23 6.05 13.94
C THR A 105 11.71 5.92 13.79
N ALA A 106 10.93 6.87 14.32
CA ALA A 106 9.47 6.83 14.23
C ALA A 106 8.96 6.98 12.79
N LEU A 107 9.56 7.91 12.01
CA LEU A 107 9.23 8.10 10.60
C LEU A 107 9.70 6.93 9.72
N PHE A 108 10.82 6.29 10.08
CA PHE A 108 11.26 5.04 9.46
C PHE A 108 10.23 3.93 9.69
N THR A 109 9.73 3.80 10.92
CA THR A 109 8.69 2.82 11.28
C THR A 109 7.41 3.02 10.46
N LEU A 110 7.02 4.28 10.20
CA LEU A 110 5.92 4.61 9.29
C LEU A 110 6.15 4.07 7.87
N GLY A 111 7.34 4.34 7.32
CA GLY A 111 7.70 3.88 5.97
C GLY A 111 7.72 2.36 5.86
N LEU A 112 8.18 1.69 6.91
CA LEU A 112 8.27 0.23 6.98
C LEU A 112 6.88 -0.39 7.02
N ALA A 113 5.99 0.15 7.86
CA ALA A 113 4.59 -0.23 7.95
C ALA A 113 3.81 0.02 6.64
N TRP A 114 4.09 1.13 5.97
CA TRP A 114 3.50 1.45 4.67
C TRP A 114 3.97 0.47 3.59
N LEU A 115 5.26 0.15 3.54
CA LEU A 115 5.77 -0.85 2.60
C LEU A 115 5.21 -2.25 2.90
N LEU A 116 5.06 -2.60 4.18
CA LEU A 116 4.41 -3.84 4.62
C LEU A 116 2.98 -3.93 4.11
N HIS A 117 2.18 -2.87 4.27
CA HIS A 117 0.81 -2.81 3.75
C HIS A 117 0.78 -3.15 2.24
N ILE A 118 1.62 -2.48 1.45
CA ILE A 118 1.71 -2.76 0.00
C ILE A 118 2.14 -4.21 -0.27
N SER A 119 3.09 -4.74 0.50
CA SER A 119 3.56 -6.11 0.36
C SER A 119 2.45 -7.14 0.59
N LEU A 120 1.62 -6.93 1.61
CA LEU A 120 0.46 -7.77 1.93
C LEU A 120 -0.57 -7.73 0.80
N ASP A 121 -0.89 -6.54 0.28
CA ASP A 121 -1.76 -6.38 -0.88
C ASP A 121 -1.27 -7.23 -2.06
N ARG A 122 0.00 -7.13 -2.42
CA ARG A 122 0.57 -7.88 -3.55
C ARG A 122 0.59 -9.38 -3.31
N ALA A 123 0.85 -9.82 -2.07
CA ALA A 123 0.77 -11.22 -1.69
C ALA A 123 -0.65 -11.78 -1.84
N LEU A 124 -1.67 -11.01 -1.44
CA LEU A 124 -3.08 -11.37 -1.56
C LEU A 124 -3.60 -11.26 -3.00
N GLY A 125 -2.84 -10.63 -3.90
CA GLY A 125 -3.18 -10.46 -5.30
C GLY A 125 -3.84 -9.11 -5.61
N TYR A 126 -3.92 -8.20 -4.64
CA TYR A 126 -4.34 -6.82 -4.83
C TYR A 126 -3.27 -5.99 -5.52
N GLY A 127 -3.70 -5.22 -6.52
CA GLY A 127 -2.85 -4.47 -7.43
C GLY A 127 -3.27 -3.01 -7.54
N LEU A 128 -2.54 -2.28 -8.39
CA LEU A 128 -2.91 -0.92 -8.77
C LEU A 128 -4.24 -0.91 -9.54
N ARG A 129 -4.84 0.27 -9.66
CA ARG A 129 -6.07 0.46 -10.42
C ARG A 129 -5.79 0.98 -11.83
N THR A 130 -6.58 0.55 -12.80
CA THR A 130 -6.64 1.12 -14.15
C THR A 130 -7.25 2.52 -14.10
N ALA A 131 -7.13 3.28 -15.19
CA ALA A 131 -7.73 4.61 -15.29
C ALA A 131 -9.26 4.60 -15.09
N ASP A 132 -9.91 3.47 -15.37
CA ASP A 132 -11.35 3.24 -15.19
C ASP A 132 -11.69 2.72 -13.78
N GLY A 133 -10.70 2.52 -12.90
CA GLY A 133 -10.93 2.11 -11.51
C GLY A 133 -10.90 0.60 -11.24
N TRP A 134 -10.69 -0.22 -12.27
CA TRP A 134 -10.59 -1.67 -12.13
C TRP A 134 -9.22 -2.10 -11.62
N GLN A 135 -9.15 -3.25 -10.96
CA GLN A 135 -7.88 -3.81 -10.53
C GLN A 135 -7.02 -4.26 -11.73
N ARG A 136 -5.72 -4.02 -11.65
CA ARG A 136 -4.70 -4.45 -12.62
C ARG A 136 -3.89 -5.62 -12.09
#